data_AF-A0A7D9EP93-F1
#
_entry.id   AF-A0A7D9EP93-F1
#
_cell.length_a   1.000
_cell.length_b   1.000
_cell.length_c   1.000
_cell.angle_alpha   90.00
_cell.angle_beta   90.00
_cell.angle_gamma   90.00
#
_symmetry.space_group_name_H-M   'P 1'
#
loop_
_entity.id
_entity.type
_entity.pdbx_description
1 polymer ?
#
loop_
_entity_poly.entity_id
_entity_poly.type
_entity_poly.pdbx_seq_one_letter_code
_entity_poly.pdbx_strand_id
1 'polypeptide(L)'
;MITCSTSNKEILTYCRSDVDILRRCCLEFCELLRDVTDNDPFEKCLTIASACNLVFRKNSLKEDTIAIIPPHGYRPKDKQSLLALKWLSYKAEKEDLYIQHACNAGEKRVGNYLLDGYDEETNTAYEINGCFWHGCLKCYARDKINSVSGKTMQDLHQATVEKISYLKDHGFGVIEVWECDIRKELEQDEDR
;
A
#
# COMPACT_ATOMS: atom_id res chain seq x y z
N MET A 1 -23.32 51.21 28.11
CA MET A 1 -23.35 50.80 26.69
C MET A 1 -21.99 51.10 26.08
N ILE A 2 -21.04 50.16 26.14
CA ILE A 2 -19.69 50.30 25.57
C ILE A 2 -19.50 49.17 24.55
N THR A 3 -19.62 49.57 23.28
CA THR A 3 -18.87 49.12 22.10
C THR A 3 -18.67 47.63 21.81
N CYS A 4 -19.63 46.99 21.15
CA CYS A 4 -19.40 45.76 20.36
C CYS A 4 -18.92 46.08 18.91
N SER A 5 -19.13 47.31 18.44
CA SER A 5 -18.86 47.71 17.04
C SER A 5 -17.44 48.20 16.75
N THR A 6 -16.65 48.57 17.75
CA THR A 6 -15.23 48.98 17.59
C THR A 6 -14.28 47.79 17.57
N SER A 7 -14.52 46.80 18.45
CA SER A 7 -13.68 45.59 18.57
C SER A 7 -13.56 44.81 17.26
N ASN A 8 -14.66 44.67 16.51
CA ASN A 8 -14.63 44.00 15.20
C ASN A 8 -13.81 44.75 14.14
N LYS A 9 -13.77 46.09 14.18
CA LYS A 9 -12.97 46.88 13.22
C LYS A 9 -11.48 46.80 13.54
N GLU A 10 -11.12 46.82 14.82
CA GLU A 10 -9.73 46.67 15.26
C GLU A 10 -9.19 45.27 14.95
N ILE A 11 -9.96 44.21 15.23
CA ILE A 11 -9.59 42.83 14.90
C ILE A 11 -9.41 42.67 13.38
N LEU A 12 -10.32 43.19 12.56
CA LEU A 12 -10.19 43.16 11.10
C LEU A 12 -8.93 43.89 10.61
N THR A 13 -8.60 45.03 11.23
CA THR A 13 -7.40 45.80 10.87
C THR A 13 -6.13 45.04 11.24
N TYR A 14 -6.10 44.42 12.42
CA TYR A 14 -5.02 43.55 12.86
C TYR A 14 -4.83 42.37 11.90
N CYS A 15 -5.88 41.61 11.59
CA CYS A 15 -5.79 40.46 10.70
C CYS A 15 -5.30 40.84 9.30
N ARG A 16 -5.72 42.00 8.77
CA ARG A 16 -5.23 42.51 7.48
C ARG A 16 -3.75 42.86 7.54
N SER A 17 -3.32 43.52 8.61
CA SER A 17 -1.92 43.87 8.82
C SER A 17 -1.05 42.63 8.98
N ASP A 18 -1.51 41.63 9.73
CA ASP A 18 -0.78 40.38 9.99
C ASP A 18 -0.56 39.59 8.68
N VAL A 19 -1.61 39.45 7.86
CA VAL A 19 -1.50 38.80 6.54
C VAL A 19 -0.61 39.59 5.59
N ASP A 20 -0.66 40.93 5.61
CA ASP A 20 0.21 41.76 4.78
C ASP A 20 1.69 41.64 5.17
N ILE A 21 1.99 41.63 6.49
CA ILE A 21 3.34 41.40 7.00
C ILE A 21 3.82 40.00 6.59
N LEU A 22 3.00 38.98 6.80
CA LEU A 22 3.35 37.60 6.43
C LEU A 22 3.62 37.49 4.92
N ARG A 23 2.79 38.10 4.09
CA ARG A 23 2.99 38.14 2.63
C ARG A 23 4.33 38.79 2.26
N ARG A 24 4.65 39.94 2.85
CA ARG A 24 5.92 40.65 2.58
C ARG A 24 7.13 39.81 3.01
N CYS A 25 7.06 39.21 4.20
CA CYS A 25 8.12 38.32 4.69
C CYS A 25 8.31 37.09 3.79
N CYS A 26 7.23 36.49 3.29
CA CYS A 26 7.32 35.37 2.35
C CYS A 26 7.95 35.78 1.02
N LEU A 27 7.61 36.96 0.47
CA LEU A 27 8.22 37.47 -0.75
C LEU A 27 9.72 37.72 -0.59
N GLU A 28 10.12 38.36 0.51
CA GLU A 28 11.53 38.60 0.83
C GLU A 28 12.29 37.26 1.00
N PHE A 29 11.68 36.30 1.71
CA PHE A 29 12.24 34.97 1.85
C PHE A 29 12.41 34.25 0.51
N CYS A 30 11.46 34.39 -0.43
CA CYS A 30 11.59 33.85 -1.78
C CYS A 30 12.81 34.42 -2.48
N GLU A 31 12.96 35.74 -2.46
CA GLU A 31 14.05 36.43 -3.16
C GLU A 31 15.40 36.03 -2.58
N LEU A 32 15.55 36.09 -1.25
CA LEU A 32 16.78 35.68 -0.57
C LEU A 32 17.15 34.22 -0.84
N LEU A 33 16.17 33.30 -0.83
CA LEU A 33 16.47 31.89 -1.06
C LEU A 33 16.79 31.59 -2.53
N ARG A 34 16.13 32.27 -3.47
CA ARG A 34 16.43 32.16 -4.90
C ARG A 34 17.83 32.69 -5.20
N ASP A 35 18.23 33.81 -4.61
CA ASP A 35 19.56 34.39 -4.79
C ASP A 35 20.67 33.45 -4.29
N VAL A 36 20.45 32.76 -3.16
CA VAL A 36 21.45 31.86 -2.57
C VAL A 36 21.49 30.49 -3.26
N THR A 37 20.34 29.98 -3.70
CA THR A 37 20.22 28.56 -4.06
C THR A 37 19.78 28.29 -5.49
N ASP A 38 19.39 29.32 -6.26
CA ASP A 38 18.80 29.21 -7.61
C ASP A 38 17.58 28.26 -7.65
N ASN A 39 16.77 28.26 -6.58
CA ASN A 39 15.50 27.52 -6.52
C ASN A 39 14.44 28.36 -5.81
N ASP A 40 13.20 28.27 -6.31
CA ASP A 40 12.04 28.84 -5.64
C ASP A 40 11.55 27.92 -4.50
N PRO A 41 11.50 28.38 -3.23
CA PRO A 41 10.98 27.59 -2.13
C PRO A 41 9.52 27.17 -2.29
N PHE A 42 8.69 27.90 -3.02
CA PHE A 42 7.24 27.63 -3.08
C PHE A 42 6.79 26.88 -4.35
N GLU A 43 7.65 26.73 -5.35
CA GLU A 43 7.30 26.04 -6.61
C GLU A 43 7.12 24.53 -6.38
N LYS A 44 8.05 23.93 -5.62
CA LYS A 44 8.12 22.46 -5.44
C LYS A 44 8.07 22.01 -3.98
N CYS A 45 8.05 22.94 -3.03
CA CYS A 45 8.14 22.63 -1.61
C CYS A 45 7.02 23.33 -0.84
N LEU A 46 6.31 22.58 -0.01
CA LEU A 46 5.27 23.12 0.88
C LEU A 46 5.85 23.60 2.22
N THR A 47 7.03 23.13 2.59
CA THR A 47 7.67 23.41 3.89
C THR A 47 9.13 23.81 3.71
N ILE A 48 9.65 24.59 4.67
CA ILE A 48 11.05 25.00 4.69
C ILE A 48 12.01 23.80 4.74
N ALA A 49 11.64 22.73 5.47
CA ALA A 49 12.42 21.50 5.52
C ALA A 49 12.51 20.83 4.14
N SER A 50 11.41 20.82 3.38
CA SER A 50 11.40 20.31 2.00
C SER A 50 12.28 21.16 1.08
N ALA A 51 12.24 22.48 1.22
CA ALA A 51 13.10 23.39 0.45
C ALA A 51 14.59 23.16 0.76
N CYS A 52 14.96 23.07 2.05
CA CYS A 52 16.33 22.76 2.46
C CYS A 52 16.80 21.39 1.94
N ASN A 53 15.94 20.37 1.99
CA ASN A 53 16.27 19.05 1.44
C ASN A 53 16.45 19.10 -0.08
N LEU A 54 15.63 19.86 -0.81
CA LEU A 54 15.79 20.06 -2.25
C LEU A 54 17.14 20.72 -2.58
N VAL A 55 17.47 21.80 -1.88
CA VAL A 55 18.75 22.53 -2.04
C VAL A 55 19.93 21.62 -1.73
N PHE A 56 19.87 20.87 -0.63
CA PHE A 56 20.92 19.90 -0.27
C PHE A 56 21.10 18.84 -1.37
N ARG A 57 20.01 18.27 -1.88
CA ARG A 57 20.04 17.25 -2.93
C ARG A 57 20.53 17.78 -4.28
N LYS A 58 20.26 19.04 -4.61
CA LYS A 58 20.66 19.65 -5.90
C LYS A 58 22.10 20.17 -5.86
N ASN A 59 22.51 20.82 -4.77
CA ASN A 59 23.75 21.61 -4.74
C ASN A 59 24.89 20.91 -3.98
N SER A 60 24.58 20.05 -3.00
CA SER A 60 25.58 19.52 -2.06
C SER A 60 25.74 18.00 -2.09
N LEU A 61 24.75 17.27 -2.60
CA LEU A 61 24.77 15.82 -2.63
C LEU A 61 25.64 15.31 -3.77
N LYS A 62 26.67 14.53 -3.43
CA LYS A 62 27.52 13.85 -4.41
C LYS A 62 26.74 12.73 -5.10
N GLU A 63 27.11 12.44 -6.35
CA GLU A 63 26.56 11.32 -7.10
C GLU A 63 26.70 10.01 -6.31
N ASP A 64 25.73 9.10 -6.50
CA ASP A 64 25.69 7.75 -5.92
C ASP A 64 25.80 7.65 -4.38
N THR A 65 25.53 8.73 -3.66
CA THR A 65 25.65 8.74 -2.18
C THR A 65 24.35 8.33 -1.48
N ILE A 66 23.18 8.67 -2.04
CA ILE A 66 21.88 8.35 -1.46
C ILE A 66 20.96 7.83 -2.58
N ALA A 67 20.35 6.68 -2.34
CA ALA A 67 19.38 6.10 -3.24
C ALA A 67 18.08 6.94 -3.25
N ILE A 68 17.68 7.45 -4.42
CA ILE A 68 16.43 8.21 -4.59
C ILE A 68 15.24 7.26 -4.70
N ILE A 69 14.46 7.14 -3.61
CA ILE A 69 13.25 6.32 -3.62
C ILE A 69 12.20 7.02 -4.51
N PRO A 70 11.78 6.43 -5.64
CA PRO A 70 10.72 7.01 -6.45
C PRO A 70 9.37 6.94 -5.69
N PRO A 71 8.34 7.71 -6.07
CA PRO A 71 7.03 7.73 -5.37
C PRO A 71 6.35 6.37 -5.19
N HIS A 72 6.77 5.34 -5.92
CA HIS A 72 6.25 3.97 -5.85
C HIS A 72 7.26 2.95 -5.30
N GLY A 73 8.41 3.40 -4.80
CA GLY A 73 9.50 2.54 -4.36
C GLY A 73 10.24 1.88 -5.52
N TYR A 74 11.33 1.18 -5.21
CA TYR A 74 12.13 0.49 -6.22
C TYR A 74 11.51 -0.80 -6.74
N ARG A 75 10.52 -1.33 -6.02
CA ARG A 75 9.82 -2.56 -6.38
C ARG A 75 8.37 -2.24 -6.75
N PRO A 76 7.81 -2.87 -7.79
CA PRO A 76 6.37 -2.89 -7.98
C PRO A 76 5.68 -3.31 -6.68
N LYS A 77 4.59 -2.64 -6.29
CA LYS A 77 3.81 -3.08 -5.14
C LYS A 77 3.16 -4.42 -5.48
N ASP A 78 3.61 -5.49 -4.84
CA ASP A 78 2.90 -6.76 -4.86
C ASP A 78 1.52 -6.55 -4.23
N LYS A 79 0.48 -6.87 -5.00
CA LYS A 79 -0.91 -6.70 -4.56
C LYS A 79 -1.30 -7.91 -3.73
N GLN A 80 -0.97 -7.89 -2.44
CA GLN A 80 -1.45 -8.91 -1.51
C GLN A 80 -2.80 -8.48 -0.91
N SER A 81 -3.72 -9.42 -0.78
CA SER A 81 -5.04 -9.16 -0.23
C SER A 81 -4.98 -9.00 1.30
N LEU A 82 -5.68 -8.01 1.84
CA LEU A 82 -5.78 -7.83 3.30
C LEU A 82 -6.44 -9.04 3.99
N LEU A 83 -7.36 -9.71 3.29
CA LEU A 83 -8.02 -10.91 3.80
C LEU A 83 -7.01 -12.07 3.95
N ALA A 84 -6.17 -12.31 2.94
CA ALA A 84 -5.14 -13.34 2.99
C ALA A 84 -4.16 -13.09 4.15
N LEU A 85 -3.66 -11.86 4.29
CA LEU A 85 -2.75 -11.52 5.39
C LEU A 85 -3.39 -11.79 6.76
N LYS A 86 -4.64 -11.35 6.96
CA LYS A 86 -5.36 -11.59 8.23
C LYS A 86 -5.56 -13.07 8.51
N TRP A 87 -5.96 -13.84 7.50
CA TRP A 87 -6.19 -15.27 7.65
C TRP A 87 -4.88 -16.02 7.98
N LEU A 88 -3.77 -15.67 7.31
CA LEU A 88 -2.46 -16.24 7.60
C LEU A 88 -1.98 -15.91 9.02
N SER A 89 -2.15 -14.66 9.46
CA SER A 89 -1.81 -14.26 10.84
C SER A 89 -2.66 -15.01 11.87
N TYR A 90 -3.97 -15.14 11.64
CA TYR A 90 -4.86 -15.93 12.50
C TYR A 90 -4.43 -17.39 12.57
N LYS A 91 -4.10 -18.00 11.43
CA LYS A 91 -3.68 -19.40 11.34
C LYS A 91 -2.36 -19.64 12.08
N ALA A 92 -1.39 -18.75 11.86
CA ALA A 92 -0.10 -18.76 12.54
C ALA A 92 -0.26 -18.67 14.07
N GLU A 93 -1.10 -17.76 14.57
CA GLU A 93 -1.35 -17.62 16.01
C GLU A 93 -2.11 -18.81 16.61
N LYS A 94 -3.13 -19.32 15.92
CA LYS A 94 -3.97 -20.42 16.40
C LYS A 94 -3.20 -21.74 16.53
N GLU A 95 -2.30 -22.00 15.60
CA GLU A 95 -1.55 -23.26 15.53
C GLU A 95 -0.12 -23.11 16.07
N ASP A 96 0.25 -21.92 16.54
CA ASP A 96 1.60 -21.58 17.01
C ASP A 96 2.68 -21.92 15.96
N LEU A 97 2.43 -21.48 14.72
CA LEU A 97 3.27 -21.77 13.54
C LEU A 97 3.92 -20.49 13.01
N TYR A 98 5.12 -20.63 12.44
CA TYR A 98 5.72 -19.57 11.64
C TYR A 98 5.35 -19.74 10.15
N ILE A 99 4.60 -18.78 9.61
CA ILE A 99 4.24 -18.76 8.18
C ILE A 99 4.96 -17.60 7.49
N GLN A 100 5.81 -17.90 6.51
CA GLN A 100 6.46 -16.92 5.63
C GLN A 100 5.44 -16.33 4.64
N HIS A 101 5.35 -15.00 4.55
CA HIS A 101 4.45 -14.27 3.64
C HIS A 101 4.98 -12.86 3.30
N ALA A 102 4.24 -12.09 2.48
CA ALA A 102 4.68 -10.79 1.94
C ALA A 102 5.14 -9.72 2.97
N CYS A 103 4.64 -9.76 4.21
CA CYS A 103 4.93 -8.74 5.23
C CYS A 103 6.01 -9.16 6.24
N ASN A 104 6.65 -10.33 6.07
CA ASN A 104 7.76 -10.76 6.91
C ASN A 104 9.06 -10.96 6.10
N ALA A 105 9.48 -12.20 5.84
CA ALA A 105 10.63 -12.55 5.01
C ALA A 105 10.33 -12.51 3.49
N GLY A 106 9.11 -12.13 3.10
CA GLY A 106 8.65 -12.08 1.71
C GLY A 106 8.08 -13.42 1.24
N GLU A 107 7.41 -13.42 0.09
CA GLU A 107 6.75 -14.62 -0.45
C GLU A 107 7.76 -15.63 -1.02
N LYS A 108 7.52 -16.92 -0.74
CA LYS A 108 8.34 -18.00 -1.31
C LYS A 108 7.99 -18.20 -2.79
N ARG A 109 9.02 -18.26 -3.63
CA ARG A 109 8.88 -18.56 -5.06
C ARG A 109 9.11 -20.05 -5.32
N VAL A 110 8.17 -20.68 -6.02
CA VAL A 110 8.27 -22.07 -6.49
C VAL A 110 8.00 -22.10 -7.99
N GLY A 111 9.05 -22.29 -8.78
CA GLY A 111 9.00 -22.14 -10.23
C GLY A 111 8.54 -20.74 -10.63
N ASN A 112 7.43 -20.67 -11.35
CA ASN A 112 6.83 -19.40 -11.80
C ASN A 112 5.82 -18.80 -10.81
N TYR A 113 5.54 -19.48 -9.70
CA TYR A 113 4.50 -19.10 -8.75
C TYR A 113 5.09 -18.49 -7.48
N LEU A 114 4.38 -17.50 -6.94
CA LEU A 114 4.56 -17.00 -5.58
C LEU A 114 3.45 -17.59 -4.70
N LEU A 115 3.83 -18.04 -3.51
CA LEU A 115 2.92 -18.57 -2.50
C LEU A 115 2.42 -17.43 -1.60
N ASP A 116 1.14 -17.45 -1.23
CA ASP A 116 0.60 -16.47 -0.29
C ASP A 116 1.18 -16.66 1.11
N GLY A 117 1.32 -17.92 1.52
CA GLY A 117 1.97 -18.32 2.77
C GLY A 117 2.77 -19.61 2.61
N TYR A 118 3.87 -19.73 3.34
CA TYR A 118 4.68 -20.94 3.38
C TYR A 118 5.18 -21.26 4.78
N ASP A 119 4.97 -22.50 5.21
CA ASP A 119 5.58 -23.06 6.41
C ASP A 119 6.69 -24.03 6.01
N GLU A 120 7.91 -23.73 6.43
CA GLU A 120 9.10 -24.52 6.13
C GLU A 120 9.16 -25.81 6.95
N GLU A 121 8.67 -25.81 8.18
CA GLU A 121 8.76 -26.97 9.08
C GLU A 121 7.90 -28.13 8.58
N THR A 122 6.68 -27.83 8.14
CA THR A 122 5.75 -28.83 7.61
C THR A 122 5.79 -28.96 6.08
N ASN A 123 6.60 -28.14 5.41
CA ASN A 123 6.63 -27.99 3.96
C ASN A 123 5.23 -27.72 3.36
N THR A 124 4.47 -26.84 4.00
CA THR A 124 3.08 -26.52 3.64
C THR A 124 2.97 -25.17 2.95
N ALA A 125 2.38 -25.16 1.76
CA ALA A 125 1.97 -23.97 1.02
C ALA A 125 0.50 -23.62 1.36
N TYR A 126 0.28 -22.37 1.74
CA TYR A 126 -1.04 -21.80 1.97
C TYR A 126 -1.41 -20.90 0.79
N GLU A 127 -2.57 -21.16 0.19
CA GLU A 127 -3.07 -20.47 -1.00
C GLU A 127 -4.45 -19.89 -0.69
N ILE A 128 -4.55 -18.55 -0.62
CA ILE A 128 -5.78 -17.85 -0.27
C ILE A 128 -6.37 -17.23 -1.54
N ASN A 129 -7.26 -17.99 -2.18
CA ASN A 129 -7.81 -17.67 -3.48
C ASN A 129 -8.94 -16.63 -3.38
N GLY A 130 -8.64 -15.40 -3.80
CA GLY A 130 -9.65 -14.36 -4.01
C GLY A 130 -10.65 -14.76 -5.09
N CYS A 131 -11.95 -14.79 -4.78
CA CYS A 131 -12.95 -15.41 -5.64
C CYS A 131 -13.02 -14.77 -7.04
N PHE A 132 -12.83 -13.45 -7.10
CA PHE A 132 -12.84 -12.69 -8.35
C PHE A 132 -11.61 -12.99 -9.23
N TRP A 133 -10.43 -13.11 -8.62
CA TRP A 133 -9.15 -13.25 -9.33
C TRP A 133 -8.85 -14.70 -9.74
N HIS A 134 -9.32 -15.66 -8.96
CA HIS A 134 -8.99 -17.08 -9.11
C HIS A 134 -10.13 -17.93 -9.68
N GLY A 135 -11.27 -17.33 -10.03
CA GLY A 135 -12.33 -18.09 -10.70
C GLY A 135 -13.16 -18.96 -9.75
N CYS A 136 -13.72 -18.42 -8.67
CA CYS A 136 -14.54 -19.24 -7.77
C CYS A 136 -15.86 -19.66 -8.42
N LEU A 137 -16.01 -20.96 -8.71
CA LEU A 137 -17.22 -21.52 -9.34
C LEU A 137 -18.44 -21.57 -8.40
N LYS A 138 -18.26 -21.35 -7.09
CA LYS A 138 -19.37 -21.17 -6.13
C LYS A 138 -19.98 -19.78 -6.24
N CYS A 139 -19.17 -18.77 -6.55
CA CYS A 139 -19.56 -17.36 -6.56
C CYS A 139 -19.92 -16.84 -7.95
N TYR A 140 -19.39 -17.46 -9.00
CA TYR A 140 -19.52 -16.96 -10.37
C TYR A 140 -19.84 -18.07 -11.35
N ALA A 141 -20.65 -17.73 -12.37
CA ALA A 141 -20.89 -18.61 -13.51
C ALA A 141 -19.59 -18.80 -14.33
N ARG A 142 -19.44 -20.00 -14.92
CA ARG A 142 -18.22 -20.42 -15.63
C ARG A 142 -17.85 -19.50 -16.79
N ASP A 143 -18.86 -19.11 -17.56
CA ASP A 143 -18.78 -18.27 -18.76
C ASP A 143 -18.70 -16.77 -18.45
N LYS A 144 -18.87 -16.37 -17.18
CA LYS A 144 -18.71 -14.97 -16.77
C LYS A 144 -17.29 -14.51 -17.08
N ILE A 145 -17.16 -13.34 -17.69
CA ILE A 145 -15.87 -12.73 -18.01
C ILE A 145 -15.41 -11.89 -16.80
N ASN A 146 -14.17 -12.11 -16.37
CA ASN A 146 -13.50 -11.22 -15.42
C ASN A 146 -13.12 -9.92 -16.14
N SER A 147 -13.60 -8.78 -15.62
CA SER A 147 -13.44 -7.48 -16.26
C SER A 147 -12.00 -6.94 -16.30
N VAL A 148 -11.10 -7.49 -15.50
CA VAL A 148 -9.70 -7.07 -15.43
C VAL A 148 -8.82 -7.94 -16.33
N SER A 149 -9.00 -9.27 -16.28
CA SER A 149 -8.16 -10.19 -17.06
C SER A 149 -8.70 -10.48 -18.47
N GLY A 150 -9.98 -10.21 -18.73
CA GLY A 150 -10.67 -10.55 -19.99
C GLY A 150 -10.90 -12.06 -20.19
N LYS A 151 -10.53 -12.89 -19.21
CA LYS A 151 -10.71 -14.35 -19.23
C LYS A 151 -12.05 -14.76 -18.61
N THR A 152 -12.52 -15.95 -18.94
CA THR A 152 -13.70 -16.51 -18.26
C THR A 152 -13.33 -16.93 -16.83
N MET A 153 -14.32 -16.97 -15.92
CA MET A 153 -14.09 -17.49 -14.57
C MET A 153 -13.66 -18.96 -14.59
N GLN A 154 -14.09 -19.74 -15.59
CA GLN A 154 -13.60 -21.10 -15.80
C GLN A 154 -12.11 -21.16 -16.12
N ASP A 155 -11.60 -20.26 -16.99
CA ASP A 155 -10.17 -20.23 -17.32
C ASP A 155 -9.32 -19.86 -16.10
N LEU A 156 -9.80 -18.91 -15.28
CA LEU A 156 -9.13 -18.53 -14.04
C LEU A 156 -9.13 -19.66 -13.01
N HIS A 157 -10.25 -20.38 -12.91
CA HIS A 157 -10.35 -21.57 -12.06
C HIS A 157 -9.37 -22.65 -12.49
N GLN A 158 -9.31 -22.93 -13.79
CA GLN A 158 -8.42 -23.93 -14.36
C GLN A 158 -6.94 -23.59 -14.08
N ALA A 159 -6.55 -22.33 -14.26
CA ALA A 159 -5.20 -21.87 -13.91
C ALA A 159 -4.88 -22.02 -12.42
N THR A 160 -5.88 -21.80 -11.54
CA THR A 160 -5.73 -22.01 -10.09
C THR A 160 -5.52 -23.49 -9.79
N VAL A 161 -6.32 -24.38 -10.37
CA VAL A 161 -6.16 -25.84 -10.23
C VAL A 161 -4.78 -26.29 -10.73
N GLU A 162 -4.31 -25.78 -11.87
CA GLU A 162 -2.98 -26.09 -12.41
C GLU A 162 -1.86 -25.66 -11.47
N LYS A 163 -1.95 -24.47 -10.85
CA LYS A 163 -1.01 -24.01 -9.81
C LYS A 163 -1.00 -24.99 -8.64
N ILE A 164 -2.17 -25.35 -8.12
CA ILE A 164 -2.29 -26.25 -6.96
C ILE A 164 -1.72 -27.65 -7.28
N SER A 165 -2.03 -28.20 -8.45
CA SER A 165 -1.45 -29.47 -8.91
C SER A 165 0.07 -29.39 -9.03
N TYR A 166 0.59 -28.33 -9.64
CA TYR A 166 2.02 -28.10 -9.75
C TYR A 166 2.71 -28.11 -8.37
N LEU A 167 2.15 -27.43 -7.37
CA LEU A 167 2.71 -27.40 -6.02
C LEU A 167 2.70 -28.78 -5.36
N LYS A 168 1.60 -29.54 -5.50
CA LYS A 168 1.51 -30.90 -4.97
C LYS A 168 2.53 -31.84 -5.63
N ASP A 169 2.72 -31.72 -6.95
CA ASP A 169 3.70 -32.52 -7.71
C ASP A 169 5.15 -32.22 -7.29
N HIS A 170 5.41 -31.01 -6.77
CA HIS A 170 6.71 -30.62 -6.20
C HIS A 170 6.87 -31.00 -4.71
N GLY A 171 5.94 -31.78 -4.16
CA GLY A 171 6.04 -32.35 -2.81
C GLY A 171 5.59 -31.42 -1.68
N PHE A 172 4.87 -30.34 -1.99
CA PHE A 172 4.30 -29.46 -0.97
C PHE A 172 2.97 -30.01 -0.44
N GLY A 173 2.75 -29.92 0.88
CA GLY A 173 1.40 -29.95 1.42
C GLY A 173 0.70 -28.67 1.01
N VAL A 174 -0.49 -28.73 0.41
CA VAL A 174 -1.18 -27.51 -0.07
C VAL A 174 -2.51 -27.34 0.65
N ILE A 175 -2.64 -26.23 1.38
CA ILE A 175 -3.87 -25.80 2.02
C ILE A 175 -4.47 -24.68 1.18
N GLU A 176 -5.55 -25.02 0.47
CA GLU A 176 -6.30 -24.10 -0.37
C GLU A 176 -7.50 -23.55 0.40
N VAL A 177 -7.65 -22.23 0.45
CA VAL A 177 -8.78 -21.56 1.10
C VAL A 177 -9.36 -20.50 0.17
N TRP A 178 -10.68 -20.49 0.01
CA TRP A 178 -11.36 -19.52 -0.84
C TRP A 178 -11.90 -18.36 -0.02
N GLU A 179 -11.80 -17.15 -0.58
CA GLU A 179 -12.30 -15.92 0.05
C GLU A 179 -13.77 -16.04 0.52
N CYS A 180 -14.63 -16.67 -0.28
CA CYS A 180 -16.04 -16.81 0.09
C CYS A 180 -16.28 -17.77 1.26
N ASP A 181 -15.39 -18.73 1.47
CA ASP A 181 -15.51 -19.66 2.58
C ASP A 181 -15.06 -18.95 3.88
N ILE A 182 -13.97 -18.18 3.83
CA ILE A 182 -13.53 -17.34 4.96
C ILE A 182 -14.62 -16.35 5.38
N ARG A 183 -15.27 -15.69 4.42
CA ARG A 183 -16.34 -14.72 4.72
C ARG A 183 -17.52 -15.38 5.42
N LYS A 184 -17.91 -16.59 5.01
CA LYS A 184 -19.00 -17.34 5.64
C LYS A 184 -18.65 -17.81 7.05
N GLU A 185 -17.40 -18.20 7.28
CA GLU A 185 -16.94 -18.58 8.63
C GLU A 185 -17.00 -17.39 9.58
N LEU A 186 -16.57 -16.20 9.12
CA LEU A 186 -16.66 -14.97 9.91
C LEU A 186 -18.11 -14.57 10.24
N GLU A 187 -19.03 -14.70 9.28
CA GLU A 187 -20.45 -14.43 9.51
C GLU A 187 -21.07 -15.37 10.56
N GLN A 188 -20.63 -16.63 10.62
CA GLN A 188 -21.15 -17.61 11.58
C GLN A 188 -20.59 -17.44 13.00
N ASP A 189 -19.39 -16.87 13.13
CA ASP A 189 -18.77 -16.59 14.43
C ASP A 189 -19.28 -15.27 15.05
N GLU A 190 -19.81 -14.33 14.25
CA GLU A 190 -20.47 -13.11 14.78
C GLU A 190 -21.86 -13.40 15.41
N ASP A 191 -22.48 -14.52 15.06
CA ASP A 191 -23.77 -14.99 15.60
C ASP A 191 -23.63 -15.86 16.88
N ARG A 192 -22.42 -15.97 17.46
CA ARG A 192 -22.13 -16.72 18.69
C ARG A 192 -21.71 -15.83 19.85
#